data_AF-A0A966QGR1-F1
#
_entry.id   AF-A0A966QGR1-F1
#
_cell.length_a   1.000
_cell.length_b   1.000
_cell.length_c   1.000
_cell.angle_alpha   90.00
_cell.angle_beta   90.00
_cell.angle_gamma   90.00
#
_symmetry.space_group_name_H-M   'P 1'
#
loop_
_entity.id
_entity.type
_entity.pdbx_description
1 polymer ?
#
loop_
_entity_poly.entity_id
_entity_poly.type
_entity_poly.pdbx_seq_one_letter_code
_entity_poly.pdbx_strand_id
1 'polypeptide(L)'
;MTRFLNSSLELDHHDWHHLLRSLESANNHPTNDIRLTSEINNAGRYKLKQLGLDPDDTTASELYHVLQSKLHQDDKILTRNLTTLAMTHSSLSANVSEGLIYALKNSPDSKRCYAMKMPVMKTIIKQLPPKKTMKKLGYRSMASMIKHESAINLITASWLIEDDNWRKKLVDSYKKLKPSDFENRNIIIQSVNYKRWQSLESDVVEIKKHNVLAFKELGALIVLPLPKSAPKGSVTASLVVALEELNKIRALSSFLKLSQVKAHYGQIVREAVINEPSLHSDISKSKLPWSIVQRYYANFEQHFNQAVFEPHLSIDDLVWHPIEESLFAIESNMDFWRNTSSLASSHIKQSVSFNIHDVALNTCNNRSIQNQITKYFKKSLWQEFLLRYFSHNQLEDVVSHELQPQLAEVREN
;
A
#
# COMPACT_ATOMS: atom_id res chain seq x y z
N MET A 1 31.33 -1.11 -2.88
CA MET A 1 30.35 -0.06 -2.54
C MET A 1 29.52 0.26 -3.76
N THR A 2 28.23 -0.01 -3.71
CA THR A 2 27.40 -0.09 -4.91
C THR A 2 26.80 1.26 -5.29
N ARG A 3 27.49 1.96 -6.21
CA ARG A 3 27.02 3.20 -6.85
C ARG A 3 25.57 3.12 -7.31
N PHE A 4 25.13 1.94 -7.75
CA PHE A 4 23.76 1.64 -8.16
C PHE A 4 22.71 1.90 -7.08
N LEU A 5 22.92 1.44 -5.83
CA LEU A 5 21.94 1.63 -4.76
C LEU A 5 21.80 3.11 -4.42
N ASN A 6 22.92 3.81 -4.29
CA ASN A 6 22.94 5.24 -4.02
C ASN A 6 22.23 6.03 -5.14
N SER A 7 22.56 5.77 -6.40
CA SER A 7 21.93 6.47 -7.54
C SER A 7 20.45 6.14 -7.70
N SER A 8 20.05 4.90 -7.40
CA SER A 8 18.65 4.46 -7.55
C SER A 8 17.75 4.99 -6.45
N LEU A 9 18.26 5.09 -5.23
CA LEU A 9 17.52 5.63 -4.08
C LEU A 9 17.52 7.16 -4.02
N GLU A 10 18.35 7.83 -4.84
CA GLU A 10 18.50 9.30 -4.89
C GLU A 10 18.81 9.90 -3.52
N LEU A 11 19.58 9.18 -2.70
CA LEU A 11 20.06 9.67 -1.42
C LEU A 11 21.29 10.56 -1.64
N ASP A 12 21.48 11.55 -0.76
CA ASP A 12 22.71 12.32 -0.77
C ASP A 12 23.91 11.39 -0.50
N HIS A 13 25.00 11.60 -1.24
CA HIS A 13 26.17 10.71 -1.16
C HIS A 13 26.78 10.71 0.24
N HIS A 14 26.76 11.83 0.98
CA HIS A 14 27.25 11.86 2.35
C HIS A 14 26.34 11.06 3.29
N ASP A 15 25.02 11.25 3.19
CA ASP A 15 24.02 10.58 4.01
C ASP A 15 24.03 9.06 3.79
N TRP A 16 24.15 8.62 2.52
CA TRP A 16 24.24 7.20 2.18
C TRP A 16 25.44 6.51 2.83
N HIS A 17 26.62 7.13 2.77
CA HIS A 17 27.83 6.56 3.37
C HIS A 17 27.74 6.44 4.89
N HIS A 18 27.20 7.47 5.54
CA HIS A 18 27.02 7.46 6.99
C HIS A 18 26.02 6.39 7.42
N LEU A 19 24.88 6.31 6.74
CA LEU A 19 23.88 5.27 6.96
C LEU A 19 24.47 3.88 6.77
N LEU A 20 25.11 3.61 5.62
CA LEU A 20 25.65 2.29 5.30
C LEU A 20 26.71 1.88 6.33
N ARG A 21 27.63 2.78 6.71
CA ARG A 21 28.62 2.50 7.76
C ARG A 21 27.97 2.17 9.10
N SER A 22 26.91 2.89 9.47
CA SER A 22 26.16 2.64 10.71
C SER A 22 25.53 1.25 10.68
N LEU A 23 24.84 0.89 9.59
CA LEU A 23 24.19 -0.40 9.42
C LEU A 23 25.19 -1.56 9.37
N GLU A 24 26.30 -1.40 8.64
CA GLU A 24 27.37 -2.40 8.55
C GLU A 24 28.04 -2.60 9.92
N SER A 25 28.39 -1.53 10.62
CA SER A 25 29.00 -1.62 11.95
C SER A 25 28.07 -2.27 12.98
N ALA A 26 26.76 -1.99 12.91
CA ALA A 26 25.77 -2.56 13.81
C ALA A 26 25.51 -4.07 13.55
N ASN A 27 25.97 -4.61 12.42
CA ASN A 27 25.71 -5.99 11.98
C ASN A 27 26.98 -6.80 11.69
N ASN A 28 28.14 -6.40 12.19
CA ASN A 28 29.43 -7.06 11.96
C ASN A 28 29.86 -7.13 10.48
N HIS A 29 29.61 -6.05 9.74
CA HIS A 29 30.04 -5.85 8.35
C HIS A 29 29.62 -6.95 7.36
N PRO A 30 28.32 -7.25 7.22
CA PRO A 30 27.84 -8.35 6.38
C PRO A 30 27.95 -8.09 4.87
N THR A 31 28.23 -6.86 4.42
CA THR A 31 28.32 -6.48 3.00
C THR A 31 27.04 -6.75 2.19
N ASN A 32 25.89 -6.57 2.83
CA ASN A 32 24.58 -6.87 2.22
C ASN A 32 24.26 -5.97 1.01
N ASP A 33 24.83 -4.76 0.95
CA ASP A 33 24.72 -3.83 -0.17
C ASP A 33 25.29 -4.41 -1.49
N ILE A 34 26.45 -5.07 -1.40
CA ILE A 34 27.13 -5.69 -2.54
C ILE A 34 26.33 -6.89 -3.03
N ARG A 35 25.91 -7.76 -2.10
CA ARG A 35 25.12 -8.95 -2.40
C ARG A 35 23.78 -8.59 -3.06
N LEU A 36 23.03 -7.65 -2.47
CA LEU A 36 21.77 -7.15 -3.01
C LEU A 36 21.93 -6.61 -4.44
N THR A 37 22.99 -5.84 -4.69
CA THR A 37 23.21 -5.28 -6.04
C THR A 37 23.55 -6.37 -7.06
N SER A 38 24.34 -7.38 -6.68
CA SER A 38 24.65 -8.51 -7.56
C SER A 38 23.39 -9.30 -7.91
N GLU A 39 22.53 -9.57 -6.92
CA GLU A 39 21.25 -10.25 -7.12
C GLU A 39 20.32 -9.45 -8.04
N ILE A 40 20.17 -8.15 -7.82
CA ILE A 40 19.36 -7.27 -8.68
C ILE A 40 19.88 -7.28 -10.13
N ASN A 41 21.19 -7.18 -10.33
CA ASN A 41 21.79 -7.21 -11.66
C ASN A 41 21.50 -8.55 -12.37
N ASN A 42 21.73 -9.66 -11.69
CA ASN A 42 21.52 -10.99 -12.25
C ASN A 42 20.04 -11.24 -12.58
N ALA A 43 19.13 -10.89 -11.66
CA ALA A 43 17.69 -11.01 -11.86
C ALA A 43 17.19 -10.09 -12.98
N GLY A 44 17.70 -8.85 -13.07
CA GLY A 44 17.39 -7.92 -14.14
C GLY A 44 17.80 -8.45 -15.52
N ARG A 45 19.02 -8.99 -15.66
CA ARG A 45 19.49 -9.62 -16.91
C ARG A 45 18.64 -10.83 -17.29
N TYR A 46 18.20 -11.63 -16.31
CA TYR A 46 17.28 -12.75 -16.55
C TYR A 46 15.91 -12.27 -17.06
N LYS A 47 15.33 -11.24 -16.45
CA LYS A 47 14.04 -10.66 -16.90
C LYS A 47 14.13 -10.04 -18.30
N LEU A 48 15.26 -9.41 -18.67
CA LEU A 48 15.49 -8.93 -20.03
C LEU A 48 15.43 -10.07 -21.05
N LYS A 49 16.12 -11.18 -20.78
CA LYS A 49 16.07 -12.36 -21.65
C LYS A 49 14.66 -12.94 -21.78
N GLN A 50 13.87 -12.95 -20.70
CA GLN A 50 12.46 -13.38 -20.75
C GLN A 50 11.60 -12.47 -21.65
N LEU A 51 11.96 -11.19 -21.81
CA LEU A 51 11.32 -10.26 -22.73
C LEU A 51 11.84 -10.36 -24.17
N GLY A 52 12.80 -11.27 -24.43
CA GLY A 52 13.46 -11.39 -25.73
C GLY A 52 14.48 -10.29 -26.02
N LEU A 53 14.96 -9.59 -24.99
CA LEU A 53 15.90 -8.47 -25.09
C LEU A 53 17.33 -8.90 -24.79
N ASP A 54 18.31 -8.28 -25.46
CA ASP A 54 19.73 -8.48 -25.19
C ASP A 54 20.18 -7.59 -24.00
N PRO A 55 20.59 -8.17 -22.85
CA PRO A 55 21.00 -7.38 -21.69
C PRO A 55 22.16 -6.41 -21.92
N ASP A 56 22.97 -6.65 -22.97
CA ASP A 56 24.18 -5.87 -23.23
C ASP A 56 23.97 -4.75 -24.27
N ASP A 57 22.85 -4.77 -25.02
CA ASP A 57 22.52 -3.78 -26.07
C ASP A 57 21.19 -3.03 -25.83
N THR A 58 20.34 -3.54 -24.93
CA THR A 58 19.01 -2.94 -24.68
C THR A 58 19.10 -1.50 -24.18
N THR A 59 18.37 -0.60 -24.84
CA THR A 59 18.27 0.80 -24.41
C THR A 59 17.18 1.02 -23.35
N ALA A 60 17.26 2.13 -22.60
CA ALA A 60 16.23 2.50 -21.63
C ALA A 60 14.84 2.63 -22.27
N SER A 61 14.80 3.28 -23.43
CA SER A 61 13.56 3.54 -24.16
C SER A 61 12.93 2.24 -24.67
N GLU A 62 13.75 1.32 -25.18
CA GLU A 62 13.31 0.01 -25.62
C GLU A 62 12.72 -0.79 -24.47
N LEU A 63 13.47 -0.94 -23.37
CA LEU A 63 13.00 -1.64 -22.18
C LEU A 63 11.69 -1.06 -21.66
N TYR A 64 11.61 0.27 -21.55
CA TYR A 64 10.42 0.97 -21.09
C TYR A 64 9.20 0.62 -21.94
N HIS A 65 9.30 0.69 -23.26
CA HIS A 65 8.19 0.37 -24.16
C HIS A 65 7.84 -1.12 -24.20
N VAL A 66 8.84 -2.00 -24.09
CA VAL A 66 8.60 -3.45 -24.03
C VAL A 66 7.86 -3.82 -22.74
N LEU A 67 8.22 -3.24 -21.60
CA LEU A 67 7.49 -3.43 -20.34
C LEU A 67 6.05 -2.92 -20.42
N GLN A 68 5.82 -1.75 -21.03
CA GLN A 68 4.46 -1.24 -21.27
C GLN A 68 3.65 -2.17 -22.19
N SER A 69 4.28 -2.71 -23.23
CA SER A 69 3.65 -3.68 -24.16
C SER A 69 3.30 -4.99 -23.46
N LYS A 70 4.22 -5.53 -22.65
CA LYS A 70 4.00 -6.73 -21.83
C LYS A 70 2.85 -6.51 -20.86
N LEU A 71 2.85 -5.41 -20.11
CA LEU A 71 1.75 -5.06 -19.22
C LEU A 71 0.42 -4.94 -19.97
N HIS A 72 0.41 -4.33 -21.16
CA HIS A 72 -0.82 -4.20 -21.94
C HIS A 72 -1.41 -5.56 -22.34
N GLN A 73 -0.58 -6.53 -22.69
CA GLN A 73 -1.02 -7.89 -22.99
C GLN A 73 -1.61 -8.57 -21.75
N ASP A 74 -0.92 -8.46 -20.62
CA ASP A 74 -1.36 -9.04 -19.35
C ASP A 74 -2.66 -8.41 -18.84
N ASP A 75 -2.79 -7.08 -18.95
CA ASP A 75 -3.99 -6.31 -18.58
C ASP A 75 -5.21 -6.72 -19.39
N LYS A 76 -5.06 -7.05 -20.69
CA LYS A 76 -6.17 -7.57 -21.52
C LYS A 76 -6.67 -8.90 -21.00
N ILE A 77 -5.76 -9.81 -20.65
CA ILE A 77 -6.10 -11.14 -20.15
C ILE A 77 -6.78 -11.01 -18.79
N LEU A 78 -6.17 -10.24 -17.86
CA LEU A 78 -6.74 -9.95 -16.55
C LEU A 78 -8.16 -9.36 -16.68
N THR A 79 -8.35 -8.38 -17.57
CA THR A 79 -9.66 -7.73 -17.79
C THR A 79 -10.72 -8.73 -18.23
N ARG A 80 -10.39 -9.61 -19.18
CA ARG A 80 -11.28 -10.67 -19.66
C ARG A 80 -11.65 -11.64 -18.55
N ASN A 81 -10.67 -12.09 -17.76
CA ASN A 81 -10.87 -13.07 -16.70
C ASN A 81 -11.70 -12.48 -15.55
N LEU A 82 -11.41 -11.26 -15.12
CA LEU A 82 -12.21 -10.56 -14.10
C LEU A 82 -13.63 -10.26 -14.58
N THR A 83 -13.83 -9.93 -15.86
CA THR A 83 -15.18 -9.72 -16.40
C THR A 83 -15.97 -11.04 -16.41
N THR A 84 -15.32 -12.15 -16.77
CA THR A 84 -15.93 -13.48 -16.72
C THR A 84 -16.31 -13.84 -15.28
N LEU A 85 -15.41 -13.57 -14.33
CA LEU A 85 -15.66 -13.77 -12.89
C LEU A 85 -16.83 -12.93 -12.36
N ALA A 86 -16.97 -11.69 -12.86
CA ALA A 86 -18.13 -10.86 -12.55
C ALA A 86 -19.43 -11.47 -13.09
N MET A 87 -19.43 -11.97 -14.33
CA MET A 87 -20.60 -12.58 -14.96
C MET A 87 -21.07 -13.85 -14.25
N THR A 88 -20.16 -14.63 -13.66
CA THR A 88 -20.52 -15.85 -12.93
C THR A 88 -21.10 -15.58 -11.53
N HIS A 89 -20.80 -14.41 -10.94
CA HIS A 89 -21.15 -14.10 -9.55
C HIS A 89 -22.04 -12.85 -9.36
N SER A 90 -22.38 -12.11 -10.42
CA SER A 90 -23.20 -10.90 -10.37
C SER A 90 -24.34 -10.95 -11.39
N SER A 91 -25.58 -10.72 -10.95
CA SER A 91 -26.80 -10.82 -11.78
C SER A 91 -27.19 -9.53 -12.50
N LEU A 92 -26.53 -8.39 -12.23
CA LEU A 92 -26.95 -7.06 -12.70
C LEU A 92 -25.71 -6.26 -13.15
N SER A 93 -25.45 -6.27 -14.46
CA SER A 93 -24.36 -5.54 -15.14
C SER A 93 -22.93 -5.87 -14.71
N ALA A 94 -22.53 -7.13 -14.94
CA ALA A 94 -21.16 -7.60 -14.77
C ALA A 94 -20.15 -6.65 -15.44
N ASN A 95 -19.36 -5.98 -14.61
CA ASN A 95 -18.27 -5.11 -15.06
C ASN A 95 -16.96 -5.54 -14.39
N VAL A 96 -15.84 -5.12 -14.97
CA VAL A 96 -14.51 -5.52 -14.49
C VAL A 96 -14.25 -5.13 -13.02
N SER A 97 -14.85 -4.02 -12.55
CA SER A 97 -14.70 -3.57 -11.15
C SER A 97 -15.38 -4.53 -10.17
N GLU A 98 -16.51 -5.13 -10.53
CA GLU A 98 -17.16 -6.18 -9.73
C GLU A 98 -16.31 -7.45 -9.67
N GLY A 99 -15.72 -7.86 -10.78
CA GLY A 99 -14.79 -8.98 -10.83
C GLY A 99 -13.56 -8.75 -9.95
N LEU A 100 -13.00 -7.54 -10.01
CA LEU A 100 -11.89 -7.11 -9.17
C LEU A 100 -12.26 -7.17 -7.68
N ILE A 101 -13.42 -6.64 -7.29
CA ILE A 101 -13.90 -6.70 -5.90
C ILE A 101 -14.08 -8.15 -5.46
N TYR A 102 -14.64 -9.01 -6.31
CA TYR A 102 -14.81 -10.42 -5.99
C TYR A 102 -13.46 -11.11 -5.79
N ALA A 103 -12.50 -10.91 -6.70
CA ALA A 103 -11.15 -11.47 -6.57
C ALA A 103 -10.48 -11.02 -5.26
N LEU A 104 -10.53 -9.73 -4.94
CA LEU A 104 -9.95 -9.20 -3.70
C LEU A 104 -10.62 -9.77 -2.44
N LYS A 105 -11.95 -9.89 -2.40
CA LYS A 105 -12.70 -10.47 -1.26
C LYS A 105 -12.38 -11.94 -1.01
N ASN A 106 -12.00 -12.67 -2.06
CA ASN A 106 -11.65 -14.09 -1.96
C ASN A 106 -10.14 -14.31 -1.78
N SER A 107 -9.33 -13.26 -1.94
CA SER A 107 -7.90 -13.33 -1.62
C SER A 107 -7.69 -13.48 -0.11
N PRO A 108 -6.69 -14.28 0.33
CA PRO A 108 -6.19 -14.28 1.71
C PRO A 108 -5.97 -12.87 2.28
N ASP A 109 -5.63 -11.90 1.41
CA ASP A 109 -5.33 -10.51 1.72
C ASP A 109 -6.45 -9.74 2.44
N SER A 110 -7.71 -10.20 2.38
CA SER A 110 -8.91 -9.43 2.74
C SER A 110 -9.49 -9.72 4.13
N LYS A 111 -8.85 -10.60 4.91
CA LYS A 111 -9.57 -11.32 5.96
C LYS A 111 -9.91 -10.48 7.19
N ARG A 112 -8.99 -9.73 7.80
CA ARG A 112 -9.26 -9.02 9.08
C ARG A 112 -8.49 -7.71 9.25
N CYS A 113 -9.08 -6.79 9.99
CA CYS A 113 -8.46 -5.54 10.46
C CYS A 113 -9.11 -5.06 11.76
N TYR A 114 -8.34 -4.33 12.55
CA TYR A 114 -8.77 -3.48 13.65
C TYR A 114 -9.03 -2.07 13.10
N ALA A 115 -10.29 -1.66 13.07
CA ALA A 115 -10.73 -0.45 12.38
C ALA A 115 -11.85 0.28 13.13
N MET A 116 -12.01 1.57 12.86
CA MET A 116 -13.05 2.38 13.46
C MET A 116 -14.45 1.83 13.12
N LYS A 117 -15.32 1.86 14.12
CA LYS A 117 -16.73 1.47 14.01
C LYS A 117 -17.49 2.43 13.10
N MET A 118 -18.37 1.90 12.24
CA MET A 118 -19.18 2.73 11.33
C MET A 118 -20.07 3.76 12.05
N PRO A 119 -20.69 3.48 13.21
CA PRO A 119 -21.45 4.48 13.97
C PRO A 119 -20.60 5.66 14.46
N VAL A 120 -19.32 5.43 14.79
CA VAL A 120 -18.39 6.50 15.21
C VAL A 120 -18.14 7.43 14.03
N MET A 121 -17.84 6.88 12.85
CA MET A 121 -17.69 7.69 11.62
C MET A 121 -18.96 8.48 11.30
N LYS A 122 -20.16 7.90 11.42
CA LYS A 122 -21.42 8.64 11.26
C LYS A 122 -21.55 9.81 12.25
N THR A 123 -21.08 9.61 13.49
CA THR A 123 -21.07 10.66 14.52
C THR A 123 -20.12 11.80 14.17
N ILE A 124 -18.92 11.47 13.68
CA ILE A 124 -17.94 12.45 13.19
C ILE A 124 -18.52 13.27 12.04
N ILE A 125 -19.07 12.62 11.02
CA ILE A 125 -19.67 13.33 9.87
C ILE A 125 -20.86 14.20 10.30
N LYS A 126 -21.64 13.78 11.31
CA LYS A 126 -22.72 14.60 11.88
C LYS A 126 -22.20 15.87 12.56
N GLN A 127 -21.04 15.80 13.22
CA GLN A 127 -20.38 16.95 13.84
C GLN A 127 -19.67 17.85 12.83
N LEU A 128 -19.30 17.30 11.67
CA LEU A 128 -18.68 18.02 10.56
C LEU A 128 -19.48 17.85 9.24
N PRO A 129 -20.69 18.45 9.13
CA PRO A 129 -21.57 18.21 7.99
C PRO A 129 -20.93 18.57 6.64
N PRO A 130 -20.86 17.64 5.67
CA PRO A 130 -20.27 17.87 4.36
C PRO A 130 -21.28 18.57 3.43
N LYS A 131 -21.30 19.91 3.48
CA LYS A 131 -22.33 20.72 2.82
C LYS A 131 -22.33 20.60 1.30
N LYS A 132 -21.17 20.50 0.65
CA LYS A 132 -21.08 20.37 -0.82
C LYS A 132 -21.60 19.00 -1.25
N THR A 133 -21.28 17.98 -0.47
CA THR A 133 -21.72 16.59 -0.64
C THR A 133 -23.23 16.49 -0.50
N MET A 134 -23.81 17.07 0.55
CA MET A 134 -25.26 17.11 0.74
C MET A 134 -25.96 17.74 -0.46
N LYS A 135 -25.47 18.89 -0.94
CA LYS A 135 -26.03 19.59 -2.09
C LYS A 135 -25.93 18.74 -3.37
N LYS A 136 -24.77 18.14 -3.64
CA LYS A 136 -24.52 17.33 -4.84
C LYS A 136 -25.35 16.04 -4.85
N LEU A 137 -25.55 15.41 -3.70
CA LEU A 137 -26.36 14.20 -3.54
C LEU A 137 -27.87 14.48 -3.38
N GLY A 138 -28.29 15.75 -3.32
CA GLY A 138 -29.70 16.15 -3.25
C GLY A 138 -30.34 16.02 -1.86
N TYR A 139 -29.54 15.98 -0.78
CA TYR A 139 -30.05 15.90 0.59
C TYR A 139 -30.29 17.28 1.20
N ARG A 140 -31.52 17.51 1.70
CA ARG A 140 -31.91 18.76 2.37
C ARG A 140 -31.45 18.84 3.83
N SER A 141 -31.14 17.72 4.46
CA SER A 141 -30.72 17.66 5.87
C SER A 141 -29.72 16.55 6.14
N MET A 142 -28.87 16.75 7.16
CA MET A 142 -27.89 15.76 7.60
C MET A 142 -28.58 14.48 8.09
N ALA A 143 -29.72 14.62 8.78
CA ALA A 143 -30.49 13.49 9.29
C ALA A 143 -31.01 12.58 8.16
N SER A 144 -31.53 13.17 7.07
CA SER A 144 -31.98 12.41 5.89
C SER A 144 -30.79 11.68 5.26
N MET A 145 -29.67 12.36 5.06
CA MET A 145 -28.47 11.78 4.47
C MET A 145 -27.92 10.59 5.27
N ILE A 146 -27.81 10.70 6.61
CA ILE A 146 -27.32 9.61 7.48
C ILE A 146 -28.25 8.39 7.49
N LYS A 147 -29.56 8.61 7.32
CA LYS A 147 -30.57 7.55 7.29
C LYS A 147 -30.49 6.71 6.00
N HIS A 148 -30.18 7.35 4.87
CA HIS A 148 -30.23 6.71 3.56
C HIS A 148 -28.88 6.22 3.03
N GLU A 149 -27.76 6.66 3.61
CA GLU A 149 -26.42 6.29 3.17
C GLU A 149 -25.62 5.54 4.25
N SER A 150 -24.76 4.61 3.80
CA SER A 150 -23.77 3.96 4.65
C SER A 150 -22.66 4.94 5.04
N ALA A 151 -21.96 4.67 6.16
CA ALA A 151 -20.85 5.52 6.58
C ALA A 151 -19.74 5.60 5.51
N ILE A 152 -19.44 4.46 4.86
CA ILE A 152 -18.45 4.36 3.78
C ILE A 152 -18.87 5.17 2.56
N ASN A 153 -20.14 5.10 2.14
CA ASN A 153 -20.60 5.90 1.00
C ASN A 153 -20.50 7.39 1.33
N LEU A 154 -20.88 7.80 2.54
CA LEU A 154 -20.81 9.21 2.94
C LEU A 154 -19.40 9.75 2.97
N ILE A 155 -18.47 9.03 3.61
CA ILE A 155 -17.08 9.48 3.67
C ILE A 155 -16.44 9.47 2.29
N THR A 156 -16.75 8.48 1.44
CA THR A 156 -16.27 8.45 0.05
C THR A 156 -16.75 9.67 -0.71
N ALA A 157 -18.03 10.03 -0.61
CA ALA A 157 -18.60 11.18 -1.32
C ALA A 157 -17.95 12.47 -0.83
N SER A 158 -17.87 12.59 0.50
CA SER A 158 -17.32 13.77 1.16
C SER A 158 -15.84 13.96 0.83
N TRP A 159 -15.07 12.87 0.79
CA TRP A 159 -13.66 12.93 0.45
C TRP A 159 -13.42 13.44 -0.97
N LEU A 160 -14.30 13.08 -1.91
CA LEU A 160 -14.20 13.46 -3.31
C LEU A 160 -14.72 14.87 -3.60
N ILE A 161 -15.76 15.32 -2.88
CA ILE A 161 -16.48 16.56 -3.19
C ILE A 161 -16.02 17.74 -2.31
N GLU A 162 -15.70 17.48 -1.05
CA GLU A 162 -15.31 18.55 -0.12
C GLU A 162 -13.88 19.05 -0.40
N ASP A 163 -13.51 20.16 0.21
CA ASP A 163 -12.17 20.74 0.06
C ASP A 163 -11.15 20.22 1.09
N ASP A 164 -9.89 20.61 0.92
CA ASP A 164 -8.81 20.24 1.83
C ASP A 164 -9.03 20.73 3.26
N ASN A 165 -9.74 21.85 3.44
CA ASN A 165 -10.05 22.36 4.77
C ASN A 165 -11.02 21.41 5.49
N TRP A 166 -12.06 20.92 4.81
CA TRP A 166 -12.94 19.91 5.37
C TRP A 166 -12.19 18.61 5.67
N ARG A 167 -11.35 18.12 4.74
CA ARG A 167 -10.53 16.90 4.95
C ARG A 167 -9.60 17.02 6.15
N LYS A 168 -8.93 18.18 6.33
CA LYS A 168 -8.08 18.44 7.50
C LYS A 168 -8.89 18.41 8.80
N LYS A 169 -10.05 19.08 8.84
CA LYS A 169 -10.95 19.06 10.01
C LYS A 169 -11.47 17.67 10.35
N LEU A 170 -11.77 16.86 9.33
CA LEU A 170 -12.16 15.47 9.51
C LEU A 170 -11.05 14.70 10.23
N VAL A 171 -9.82 14.75 9.71
CA VAL A 171 -8.68 14.05 10.31
C VAL A 171 -8.33 14.61 11.69
N ASP A 172 -8.46 15.92 11.92
CA ASP A 172 -8.27 16.52 13.24
C ASP A 172 -9.30 16.05 14.27
N SER A 173 -10.51 15.66 13.84
CA SER A 173 -11.51 15.10 14.75
C SER A 173 -11.08 13.78 15.38
N TYR A 174 -10.13 13.07 14.76
CA TYR A 174 -9.63 11.78 15.23
C TYR A 174 -8.89 11.88 16.56
N LYS A 175 -8.42 13.07 16.96
CA LYS A 175 -7.80 13.33 18.28
C LYS A 175 -8.67 12.92 19.46
N LYS A 176 -9.99 12.85 19.27
CA LYS A 176 -10.97 12.51 20.31
C LYS A 176 -11.29 11.02 20.40
N LEU A 177 -10.76 10.21 19.47
CA LEU A 177 -11.03 8.79 19.41
C LEU A 177 -10.37 8.03 20.56
N LYS A 178 -11.04 6.95 20.97
CA LYS A 178 -10.60 6.03 22.02
C LYS A 178 -10.49 4.61 21.46
N PRO A 179 -9.74 3.71 22.11
CA PRO A 179 -9.70 2.30 21.70
C PRO A 179 -11.09 1.67 21.56
N SER A 180 -12.04 2.01 22.43
CA SER A 180 -13.43 1.52 22.37
C SER A 180 -14.20 1.89 21.10
N ASP A 181 -13.72 2.87 20.33
CA ASP A 181 -14.33 3.33 19.07
C ASP A 181 -13.97 2.43 17.87
N PHE A 182 -13.13 1.42 18.09
CA PHE A 182 -12.62 0.49 17.09
C PHE A 182 -13.08 -0.94 17.38
N GLU A 183 -13.03 -1.79 16.36
CA GLU A 183 -13.44 -3.19 16.42
C GLU A 183 -12.59 -4.06 15.48
N ASN A 184 -12.46 -5.33 15.81
CA ASN A 184 -11.93 -6.33 14.88
C ASN A 184 -13.05 -6.77 13.93
N ARG A 185 -12.82 -6.65 12.62
CA ARG A 185 -13.76 -7.10 11.58
C ARG A 185 -13.03 -7.34 10.27
N ASN A 186 -13.74 -7.82 9.26
CA ASN A 186 -13.19 -7.97 7.92
C ASN A 186 -13.00 -6.60 7.26
N ILE A 187 -12.02 -6.52 6.35
CA ILE A 187 -11.80 -5.34 5.52
C ILE A 187 -13.03 -5.16 4.61
N ILE A 188 -13.60 -3.96 4.59
CA ILE A 188 -14.73 -3.64 3.73
C ILE A 188 -14.21 -3.36 2.33
N ILE A 189 -14.54 -4.22 1.37
CA ILE A 189 -14.22 -4.02 -0.04
C ILE A 189 -15.54 -3.83 -0.79
N GLN A 190 -15.74 -2.66 -1.39
CA GLN A 190 -16.99 -2.38 -2.10
C GLN A 190 -16.82 -1.43 -3.29
N SER A 191 -17.79 -1.44 -4.20
CA SER A 191 -17.98 -0.39 -5.19
C SER A 191 -18.99 0.64 -4.68
N VAL A 192 -18.98 1.82 -5.28
CA VAL A 192 -20.06 2.81 -5.14
C VAL A 192 -21.11 2.62 -6.24
N ASN A 193 -22.39 2.81 -5.91
CA ASN A 193 -23.49 2.61 -6.85
C ASN A 193 -23.52 3.73 -7.91
N TYR A 194 -23.39 3.33 -9.18
CA TYR A 194 -23.23 4.18 -10.37
C TYR A 194 -24.31 5.27 -10.52
N LYS A 195 -25.58 5.00 -10.24
CA LYS A 195 -26.69 5.89 -10.65
C LYS A 195 -26.70 7.26 -9.97
N ARG A 196 -26.17 7.39 -8.75
CA ARG A 196 -26.08 8.67 -8.03
C ARG A 196 -24.70 9.32 -8.12
N TRP A 197 -23.71 8.60 -8.65
CA TRP A 197 -22.29 8.91 -8.55
C TRP A 197 -21.57 9.14 -9.88
N GLN A 198 -22.21 8.84 -11.02
CA GLN A 198 -21.69 9.12 -12.37
C GLN A 198 -21.14 10.55 -12.53
N SER A 199 -21.74 11.55 -11.89
CA SER A 199 -21.30 12.95 -11.96
C SER A 199 -20.04 13.29 -11.14
N LEU A 200 -19.40 12.29 -10.53
CA LEU A 200 -18.19 12.40 -9.71
C LEU A 200 -17.00 11.64 -10.31
N GLU A 201 -17.20 10.85 -11.37
CA GLU A 201 -16.18 9.94 -11.91
C GLU A 201 -15.06 10.66 -12.66
N SER A 202 -15.39 11.74 -13.39
CA SER A 202 -14.42 12.52 -14.18
C SER A 202 -13.32 13.10 -13.30
N ASP A 203 -13.71 13.70 -12.17
CA ASP A 203 -12.81 14.53 -11.37
C ASP A 203 -11.80 13.68 -10.58
N VAL A 204 -12.18 12.45 -10.17
CA VAL A 204 -11.31 11.58 -9.35
C VAL A 204 -10.26 10.88 -10.18
N VAL A 205 -10.64 10.34 -11.34
CA VAL A 205 -9.71 9.66 -12.26
C VAL A 205 -8.68 10.68 -12.76
N GLU A 206 -9.10 11.92 -13.00
CA GLU A 206 -8.20 12.99 -13.44
C GLU A 206 -7.18 13.38 -12.35
N ILE A 207 -7.56 13.42 -11.07
CA ILE A 207 -6.69 13.83 -9.96
C ILE A 207 -5.78 12.69 -9.48
N LYS A 208 -6.36 11.51 -9.20
CA LYS A 208 -5.63 10.40 -8.56
C LYS A 208 -4.94 9.47 -9.53
N LYS A 209 -5.26 9.56 -10.83
CA LYS A 209 -4.63 8.75 -11.88
C LYS A 209 -4.86 7.23 -11.71
N HIS A 210 -5.78 6.85 -10.82
CA HIS A 210 -6.34 5.52 -10.59
C HIS A 210 -7.74 5.66 -9.95
N ASN A 211 -8.49 4.55 -9.88
CA ASN A 211 -9.89 4.49 -9.43
C ASN A 211 -10.08 3.89 -8.02
N VAL A 212 -9.00 3.53 -7.32
CA VAL A 212 -9.07 2.98 -5.96
C VAL A 212 -8.97 4.08 -4.90
N LEU A 213 -9.79 3.99 -3.85
CA LEU A 213 -9.70 4.81 -2.64
C LEU A 213 -9.60 3.89 -1.43
N ALA A 214 -8.85 4.31 -0.41
CA ALA A 214 -8.74 3.58 0.84
C ALA A 214 -8.90 4.52 2.02
N PHE A 215 -9.69 4.09 3.01
CA PHE A 215 -9.80 4.71 4.33
C PHE A 215 -9.25 3.71 5.33
N LYS A 216 -7.95 3.82 5.61
CA LYS A 216 -7.20 2.81 6.35
C LYS A 216 -7.71 2.67 7.77
N GLU A 217 -8.05 3.79 8.40
CA GLU A 217 -8.65 3.87 9.73
C GLU A 217 -10.04 3.24 9.79
N LEU A 218 -10.74 3.18 8.66
CA LEU A 218 -12.02 2.51 8.51
C LEU A 218 -11.85 1.08 7.96
N GLY A 219 -10.63 0.58 7.75
CA GLY A 219 -10.40 -0.73 7.13
C GLY A 219 -11.27 -0.93 5.90
N ALA A 220 -11.30 0.08 5.01
CA ALA A 220 -12.20 0.13 3.87
C ALA A 220 -11.44 0.44 2.58
N LEU A 221 -11.72 -0.35 1.55
CA LEU A 221 -11.20 -0.23 0.19
C LEU A 221 -12.38 -0.06 -0.76
N ILE A 222 -12.36 1.04 -1.50
CA ILE A 222 -13.42 1.41 -2.44
C ILE A 222 -12.84 1.38 -3.84
N VAL A 223 -13.49 0.61 -4.71
CA VAL A 223 -13.14 0.52 -6.13
C VAL A 223 -14.18 1.32 -6.89
N LEU A 224 -13.78 2.48 -7.44
CA LEU A 224 -14.64 3.26 -8.32
C LEU A 224 -14.74 2.56 -9.69
N PRO A 225 -15.91 2.60 -10.35
CA PRO A 225 -16.06 2.06 -11.70
C PRO A 225 -15.05 2.67 -12.68
N LEU A 226 -14.49 1.84 -13.55
CA LEU A 226 -13.66 2.31 -14.65
C LEU A 226 -14.56 2.81 -15.80
N PRO A 227 -14.25 3.95 -16.43
CA PRO A 227 -14.98 4.39 -17.61
C PRO A 227 -14.75 3.40 -18.77
N LYS A 228 -15.70 3.32 -19.71
CA LYS A 228 -15.57 2.47 -20.91
C LYS A 228 -14.31 2.79 -21.74
N SER A 229 -13.86 4.04 -21.70
CA SER A 229 -12.66 4.55 -22.36
C SER A 229 -11.41 4.49 -21.46
N ALA A 230 -11.40 3.66 -20.43
CA ALA A 230 -10.25 3.55 -19.53
C ALA A 230 -8.97 3.24 -20.32
N PRO A 231 -7.85 3.94 -20.05
CA PRO A 231 -6.57 3.68 -20.70
C PRO A 231 -6.09 2.24 -20.50
N LYS A 232 -5.19 1.80 -21.37
CA LYS A 232 -4.51 0.50 -21.26
C LYS A 232 -3.78 0.39 -19.93
N GLY A 233 -3.82 -0.78 -19.28
CA GLY A 233 -3.17 -1.00 -17.99
C GLY A 233 -3.99 -0.50 -16.79
N SER A 234 -5.18 0.07 -17.00
CA SER A 234 -6.00 0.61 -15.91
C SER A 234 -6.49 -0.48 -14.95
N VAL A 235 -6.79 -1.68 -15.44
CA VAL A 235 -7.30 -2.78 -14.60
C VAL A 235 -6.17 -3.32 -13.73
N THR A 236 -5.00 -3.58 -14.32
CA THR A 236 -3.79 -3.94 -13.57
C THR A 236 -3.42 -2.85 -12.56
N ALA A 237 -3.43 -1.57 -12.95
CA ALA A 237 -3.17 -0.46 -12.03
C ALA A 237 -4.16 -0.43 -10.85
N SER A 238 -5.46 -0.64 -11.12
CA SER A 238 -6.49 -0.71 -10.09
C SER A 238 -6.20 -1.84 -9.09
N LEU A 239 -5.92 -3.04 -9.60
CA LEU A 239 -5.69 -4.22 -8.78
C LEU A 239 -4.43 -4.09 -7.93
N VAL A 240 -3.33 -3.65 -8.54
CA VAL A 240 -2.02 -3.49 -7.90
C VAL A 240 -2.05 -2.38 -6.83
N VAL A 241 -2.76 -1.27 -7.07
CA VAL A 241 -3.02 -0.25 -6.03
C VAL A 241 -3.90 -0.78 -4.92
N ALA A 242 -4.95 -1.55 -5.24
CA ALA A 242 -5.81 -2.17 -4.25
C ALA A 242 -5.04 -3.12 -3.30
N LEU A 243 -4.18 -4.00 -3.85
CA LEU A 243 -3.36 -4.92 -3.07
C LEU A 243 -2.40 -4.17 -2.13
N GLU A 244 -1.76 -3.10 -2.60
CA GLU A 244 -0.92 -2.23 -1.75
C GLU A 244 -1.74 -1.55 -0.64
N GLU A 245 -2.94 -1.06 -0.93
CA GLU A 245 -3.79 -0.46 0.10
C GLU A 245 -4.31 -1.49 1.11
N LEU A 246 -4.50 -2.76 0.73
CA LEU A 246 -4.79 -3.84 1.69
C LEU A 246 -3.60 -4.07 2.65
N ASN A 247 -2.37 -4.11 2.15
CA ASN A 247 -1.17 -4.17 3.00
C ASN A 247 -1.11 -2.97 3.96
N LYS A 248 -1.39 -1.76 3.48
CA LYS A 248 -1.39 -0.54 4.32
C LYS A 248 -2.52 -0.54 5.36
N ILE A 249 -3.70 -1.06 5.03
CA ILE A 249 -4.80 -1.25 5.99
C ILE A 249 -4.36 -2.19 7.12
N ARG A 250 -3.74 -3.33 6.77
CA ARG A 250 -3.22 -4.29 7.76
C ARG A 250 -2.12 -3.68 8.64
N ALA A 251 -1.20 -2.93 8.05
CA ALA A 251 -0.15 -2.24 8.79
C ALA A 251 -0.70 -1.21 9.78
N LEU A 252 -1.64 -0.36 9.34
CA LEU A 252 -2.26 0.60 10.26
C LEU A 252 -3.05 -0.13 11.36
N SER A 253 -3.80 -1.18 10.98
CA SER A 253 -4.58 -2.01 11.90
C SER A 253 -3.71 -2.57 13.03
N SER A 254 -2.60 -3.26 12.70
CA SER A 254 -1.73 -3.86 13.71
C SER A 254 -1.05 -2.82 14.60
N PHE A 255 -0.61 -1.70 14.00
CA PHE A 255 -0.04 -0.58 14.75
C PHE A 255 -1.03 0.04 15.77
N LEU A 256 -2.26 0.30 15.33
CA LEU A 256 -3.30 0.85 16.21
C LEU A 256 -3.71 -0.13 17.30
N LYS A 257 -3.72 -1.43 17.00
CA LYS A 257 -4.02 -2.47 17.99
C LYS A 257 -2.95 -2.53 19.10
N LEU A 258 -1.67 -2.41 18.75
CA LEU A 258 -0.58 -2.29 19.74
C LEU A 258 -0.66 -0.99 20.54
N SER A 259 -1.12 0.09 19.91
CA SER A 259 -1.17 1.40 20.54
C SER A 259 -2.36 1.59 21.49
N GLN A 260 -3.24 0.60 21.66
CA GLN A 260 -4.48 0.72 22.45
C GLN A 260 -4.27 1.15 23.90
N VAL A 261 -3.17 0.73 24.51
CA VAL A 261 -2.84 1.03 25.92
C VAL A 261 -2.08 2.35 26.09
N LYS A 262 -1.68 3.00 24.99
CA LYS A 262 -0.94 4.26 25.04
C LYS A 262 -1.84 5.44 25.39
N ALA A 263 -1.28 6.37 26.14
CA ALA A 263 -1.90 7.68 26.34
C ALA A 263 -2.13 8.39 25.00
N HIS A 264 -3.14 9.27 24.95
CA HIS A 264 -3.46 10.06 23.77
C HIS A 264 -3.72 9.25 22.48
N TYR A 265 -4.34 8.06 22.59
CA TYR A 265 -4.68 7.19 21.47
C TYR A 265 -5.25 7.91 20.24
N GLY A 266 -6.19 8.84 20.40
CA GLY A 266 -6.75 9.61 19.28
C GLY A 266 -5.72 10.46 18.53
N GLN A 267 -4.71 11.00 19.21
CA GLN A 267 -3.60 11.71 18.56
C GLN A 267 -2.75 10.74 17.74
N ILE A 268 -2.49 9.53 18.26
CA ILE A 268 -1.79 8.46 17.53
C ILE A 268 -2.56 8.10 16.26
N VAL A 269 -3.88 7.90 16.35
CA VAL A 269 -4.74 7.64 15.17
C VAL A 269 -4.60 8.74 14.13
N ARG A 270 -4.71 10.01 14.55
CA ARG A 270 -4.58 11.15 13.63
C ARG A 270 -3.24 11.14 12.90
N GLU A 271 -2.14 11.00 13.64
CA GLU A 271 -0.80 11.03 13.07
C GLU A 271 -0.56 9.86 12.11
N ALA A 272 -1.01 8.66 12.50
CA ALA A 272 -0.89 7.43 11.72
C ALA A 272 -1.77 7.39 10.45
N VAL A 273 -2.81 8.24 10.37
CA VAL A 273 -3.61 8.42 9.15
C VAL A 273 -2.95 9.42 8.20
N ILE A 274 -2.35 10.49 8.74
CA ILE A 274 -1.67 11.52 7.93
C ILE A 274 -0.35 10.99 7.37
N ASN A 275 0.42 10.33 8.23
CA ASN A 275 1.76 9.83 7.94
C ASN A 275 1.79 8.31 8.00
N GLU A 276 2.81 7.69 7.39
CA GLU A 276 3.04 6.26 7.62
C GLU A 276 3.41 6.03 9.09
N PRO A 277 2.75 5.08 9.79
CA PRO A 277 3.12 4.74 11.16
C PRO A 277 4.58 4.33 11.23
N SER A 278 5.30 4.80 12.23
CA SER A 278 6.73 4.55 12.38
C SER A 278 7.16 4.56 13.84
N LEU A 279 8.24 3.83 14.12
CA LEU A 279 8.89 3.73 15.42
C LEU A 279 10.16 4.56 15.42
N HIS A 280 10.54 5.12 16.56
CA HIS A 280 11.89 5.66 16.70
C HIS A 280 12.89 4.50 16.72
N SER A 281 13.96 4.61 15.96
CA SER A 281 15.00 3.59 15.90
C SER A 281 16.37 4.23 15.85
N ASP A 282 17.22 3.80 16.77
CA ASP A 282 18.63 4.18 16.78
C ASP A 282 19.41 3.50 15.65
N ILE A 283 18.87 2.40 15.08
CA ILE A 283 19.50 1.61 14.01
C ILE A 283 19.77 2.46 12.77
N SER A 284 18.79 3.28 12.37
CA SER A 284 18.87 4.10 11.15
C SER A 284 18.94 5.60 11.43
N LYS A 285 19.03 6.03 12.70
CA LYS A 285 18.89 7.44 13.15
C LYS A 285 17.69 8.16 12.53
N SER A 286 16.68 7.39 12.13
CA SER A 286 15.52 7.82 11.37
C SER A 286 14.34 6.96 11.80
N LYS A 287 13.14 7.45 11.51
CA LYS A 287 11.91 6.75 11.85
C LYS A 287 11.80 5.46 11.04
N LEU A 288 11.67 4.32 11.70
CA LEU A 288 11.49 3.02 11.09
C LEU A 288 10.00 2.80 10.77
N PRO A 289 9.57 2.73 9.50
CA PRO A 289 8.17 2.52 9.17
C PRO A 289 7.67 1.17 9.68
N TRP A 290 6.49 1.17 10.30
CA TRP A 290 5.86 -0.02 10.85
C TRP A 290 5.60 -1.10 9.80
N SER A 291 5.33 -0.70 8.55
CA SER A 291 5.16 -1.62 7.43
C SER A 291 6.39 -2.51 7.20
N ILE A 292 7.59 -2.00 7.49
CA ILE A 292 8.83 -2.75 7.38
C ILE A 292 8.98 -3.72 8.55
N VAL A 293 8.66 -3.26 9.78
CA VAL A 293 8.64 -4.12 10.98
C VAL A 293 7.68 -5.29 10.77
N GLN A 294 6.45 -5.01 10.30
CA GLN A 294 5.47 -6.04 10.01
C GLN A 294 5.97 -7.00 8.92
N ARG A 295 6.54 -6.49 7.81
CA ARG A 295 7.09 -7.34 6.75
C ARG A 295 8.25 -8.22 7.24
N TYR A 296 9.05 -7.75 8.20
CA TYR A 296 10.08 -8.57 8.83
C TYR A 296 9.46 -9.77 9.55
N TYR A 297 8.54 -9.53 10.50
CA TYR A 297 7.91 -10.59 11.27
C TYR A 297 7.01 -11.52 10.45
N ALA A 298 6.43 -11.02 9.34
CA ALA A 298 5.66 -11.84 8.40
C ALA A 298 6.53 -12.90 7.68
N ASN A 299 7.81 -12.60 7.45
CA ASN A 299 8.75 -13.47 6.73
C ASN A 299 9.70 -14.22 7.69
N PHE A 300 9.56 -14.04 8.99
CA PHE A 300 10.46 -14.63 9.97
C PHE A 300 10.04 -16.08 10.23
N GLU A 301 10.79 -17.02 9.65
CA GLU A 301 10.51 -18.47 9.74
C GLU A 301 10.85 -19.06 11.13
N GLN A 302 11.65 -18.35 11.93
CA GLN A 302 12.04 -18.79 13.27
C GLN A 302 11.04 -18.28 14.33
N HIS A 303 10.92 -19.01 15.43
CA HIS A 303 10.08 -18.61 16.57
C HIS A 303 10.65 -17.33 17.19
N PHE A 304 10.07 -16.18 16.88
CA PHE A 304 10.33 -14.93 17.61
C PHE A 304 9.56 -14.91 18.93
N ASN A 305 9.95 -14.02 19.84
CA ASN A 305 9.24 -13.89 21.11
C ASN A 305 7.83 -13.28 20.91
N GLN A 306 6.82 -14.14 20.81
CA GLN A 306 5.42 -13.72 20.64
C GLN A 306 4.92 -12.87 21.82
N ALA A 307 5.51 -12.99 23.01
CA ALA A 307 5.11 -12.23 24.19
C ALA A 307 5.28 -10.71 24.00
N VAL A 308 6.13 -10.27 23.07
CA VAL A 308 6.32 -8.85 22.71
C VAL A 308 5.12 -8.25 21.97
N PHE A 309 4.22 -9.11 21.49
CA PHE A 309 3.01 -8.70 20.75
C PHE A 309 1.74 -9.00 21.53
N GLU A 310 1.76 -10.04 22.38
CA GLU A 310 0.65 -10.39 23.24
C GLU A 310 0.40 -9.34 24.35
N PRO A 311 -0.85 -9.26 24.87
CA PRO A 311 -2.05 -9.94 24.40
C PRO A 311 -2.71 -9.23 23.20
N HIS A 312 -2.16 -8.11 22.75
CA HIS A 312 -2.85 -7.19 21.84
C HIS A 312 -2.78 -7.61 20.37
N LEU A 313 -1.67 -8.21 19.94
CA LEU A 313 -1.49 -8.74 18.60
C LEU A 313 -1.29 -10.26 18.63
N SER A 314 -1.88 -10.90 17.63
CA SER A 314 -1.59 -12.27 17.22
C SER A 314 -0.72 -12.26 15.97
N ILE A 315 -0.06 -13.38 15.67
CA ILE A 315 0.72 -13.54 14.42
C ILE A 315 -0.15 -13.28 13.18
N ASP A 316 -1.43 -13.67 13.23
CA ASP A 316 -2.38 -13.44 12.15
C ASP A 316 -2.60 -11.94 11.84
N ASP A 317 -2.29 -11.05 12.78
CA ASP A 317 -2.34 -9.60 12.56
C ASP A 317 -1.07 -9.04 11.86
N LEU A 318 0.04 -9.80 11.85
CA LEU A 318 1.33 -9.41 11.28
C LEU A 318 1.51 -9.88 9.83
N VAL A 319 0.47 -10.41 9.19
CA VAL A 319 0.53 -10.91 7.82
C VAL A 319 0.86 -9.80 6.82
N TRP A 320 1.84 -10.08 5.96
CA TRP A 320 2.22 -9.25 4.81
C TRP A 320 2.17 -10.10 3.53
N HIS A 321 1.59 -9.57 2.47
CA HIS A 321 1.45 -10.30 1.20
C HIS A 321 2.18 -9.56 0.09
N PRO A 322 3.21 -10.17 -0.53
CA PRO A 322 3.87 -9.61 -1.70
C PRO A 322 2.86 -9.42 -2.84
N ILE A 323 2.89 -8.24 -3.47
CA ILE A 323 1.83 -7.84 -4.40
C ILE A 323 1.88 -8.67 -5.67
N GLU A 324 3.08 -9.03 -6.10
CA GLU A 324 3.32 -9.88 -7.27
C GLU A 324 2.79 -11.30 -7.06
N GLU A 325 2.90 -11.83 -5.84
CA GLU A 325 2.37 -13.15 -5.49
C GLU A 325 0.84 -13.14 -5.41
N SER A 326 0.25 -12.13 -4.76
CA SER A 326 -1.21 -11.95 -4.74
C SER A 326 -1.77 -11.76 -6.15
N LEU A 327 -1.06 -11.02 -6.99
CA LEU A 327 -1.45 -10.80 -8.38
C LEU A 327 -1.39 -12.09 -9.21
N PHE A 328 -0.31 -12.87 -9.07
CA PHE A 328 -0.18 -14.17 -9.72
C PHE A 328 -1.25 -15.17 -9.27
N ALA A 329 -1.60 -15.16 -7.97
CA ALA A 329 -2.67 -15.99 -7.43
C ALA A 329 -4.05 -15.64 -8.00
N ILE A 330 -4.28 -14.37 -8.37
CA ILE A 330 -5.51 -13.92 -9.04
C ILE A 330 -5.46 -14.23 -10.54
N GLU A 331 -4.31 -14.04 -11.19
CA GLU A 331 -4.11 -14.24 -12.61
C GLU A 331 -2.73 -14.86 -12.89
N SER A 332 -2.70 -16.14 -13.28
CA SER A 332 -1.44 -16.87 -13.47
C SER A 332 -0.58 -16.30 -14.61
N ASN A 333 -1.15 -15.58 -15.58
CA ASN A 333 -0.37 -14.92 -16.63
C ASN A 333 0.51 -13.77 -16.12
N MET A 334 0.35 -13.38 -14.85
CA MET A 334 1.18 -12.35 -14.20
C MET A 334 2.51 -12.87 -13.66
N ASP A 335 2.87 -14.14 -13.91
CA ASP A 335 4.10 -14.78 -13.43
C ASP A 335 5.39 -13.99 -13.77
N PHE A 336 5.42 -13.33 -14.93
CA PHE A 336 6.54 -12.47 -15.32
C PHE A 336 6.84 -11.39 -14.27
N TRP A 337 5.84 -10.87 -13.57
CA TRP A 337 6.00 -9.80 -12.58
C TRP A 337 6.50 -10.29 -11.23
N ARG A 338 6.54 -11.61 -10.99
CA ARG A 338 7.06 -12.14 -9.72
C ARG A 338 8.53 -11.78 -9.52
N ASN A 339 8.84 -11.37 -8.30
CA ASN A 339 10.16 -10.93 -7.85
C ASN A 339 10.74 -9.75 -8.64
N THR A 340 9.90 -8.84 -9.17
CA THR A 340 10.38 -7.65 -9.89
C THR A 340 10.33 -6.35 -9.08
N SER A 341 9.83 -6.38 -7.85
CA SER A 341 9.53 -5.19 -7.03
C SER A 341 10.71 -4.23 -6.85
N SER A 342 11.90 -4.78 -6.63
CA SER A 342 13.16 -4.07 -6.38
C SER A 342 14.12 -4.11 -7.59
N LEU A 343 13.64 -4.54 -8.76
CA LEU A 343 14.46 -4.63 -9.97
C LEU A 343 14.39 -3.36 -10.80
N ALA A 344 15.56 -2.93 -11.26
CA ALA A 344 15.69 -1.88 -12.27
C ALA A 344 16.89 -2.16 -13.19
N SER A 345 16.90 -1.52 -14.35
CA SER A 345 18.02 -1.61 -15.28
C SER A 345 19.27 -0.91 -14.72
N SER A 346 20.25 -1.68 -14.25
CA SER A 346 21.49 -1.15 -13.68
C SER A 346 22.58 -0.81 -14.70
N HIS A 347 22.53 -1.42 -15.89
CA HIS A 347 23.51 -1.23 -16.97
C HIS A 347 23.13 -0.11 -17.95
N ILE A 348 21.94 0.47 -17.77
CA ILE A 348 21.39 1.49 -18.66
C ILE A 348 21.55 2.87 -18.00
N LYS A 349 21.99 3.88 -18.76
CA LYS A 349 22.22 5.26 -18.26
C LYS A 349 21.01 5.87 -17.55
N GLN A 350 19.80 5.47 -17.93
CA GLN A 350 18.55 5.84 -17.28
C GLN A 350 17.91 4.58 -16.70
N SER A 351 17.73 4.56 -15.37
CA SER A 351 17.11 3.45 -14.67
C SER A 351 15.64 3.30 -15.06
N VAL A 352 15.25 2.11 -15.51
CA VAL A 352 13.87 1.72 -15.81
C VAL A 352 13.41 0.70 -14.78
N SER A 353 12.29 1.00 -14.14
CA SER A 353 11.68 0.17 -13.09
C SER A 353 10.97 -1.05 -13.70
N PHE A 354 11.23 -2.24 -13.15
CA PHE A 354 10.43 -3.45 -13.43
C PHE A 354 9.28 -3.61 -12.41
N ASN A 355 9.13 -2.70 -11.45
CA ASN A 355 8.07 -2.76 -10.46
C ASN A 355 6.71 -2.58 -11.14
N ILE A 356 5.79 -3.52 -10.92
CA ILE A 356 4.52 -3.53 -11.63
C ILE A 356 3.64 -2.31 -11.30
N HIS A 357 3.71 -1.72 -10.11
CA HIS A 357 3.00 -0.47 -9.81
C HIS A 357 3.48 0.66 -10.71
N ASP A 358 4.80 0.81 -10.81
CA ASP A 358 5.41 1.86 -11.62
C ASP A 358 5.02 1.67 -13.09
N VAL A 359 5.18 0.45 -13.63
CA VAL A 359 4.83 0.15 -15.03
C VAL A 359 3.33 0.36 -15.28
N ALA A 360 2.45 -0.10 -14.39
CA ALA A 360 1.00 0.04 -14.52
C ALA A 360 0.56 1.50 -14.51
N LEU A 361 1.04 2.28 -13.55
CA LEU A 361 0.71 3.71 -13.45
C LEU A 361 1.32 4.53 -14.58
N ASN A 362 2.53 4.19 -15.04
CA ASN A 362 3.13 4.84 -16.21
C ASN A 362 2.32 4.57 -17.48
N THR A 363 1.88 3.32 -17.68
CA THR A 363 1.10 2.89 -18.85
C THR A 363 -0.28 3.54 -18.87
N CYS A 364 -1.06 3.43 -17.79
CA CYS A 364 -2.43 3.95 -17.78
C CYS A 364 -2.50 5.48 -17.80
N ASN A 365 -1.41 6.17 -17.44
CA ASN A 365 -1.31 7.63 -17.49
C ASN A 365 -0.50 8.16 -18.67
N ASN A 366 -0.14 7.32 -19.65
CA ASN A 366 0.63 7.69 -20.84
C ASN A 366 1.88 8.52 -20.52
N ARG A 367 2.62 8.14 -19.46
CA ARG A 367 3.85 8.83 -19.08
C ARG A 367 4.97 8.49 -20.06
N SER A 368 5.79 9.48 -20.39
CA SER A 368 7.03 9.25 -21.13
C SER A 368 8.14 8.78 -20.17
N ILE A 369 9.19 8.19 -20.71
CA ILE A 369 10.35 7.73 -19.92
C ILE A 369 11.01 8.87 -19.12
N GLN A 370 10.98 10.10 -19.60
CA GLN A 370 11.55 11.27 -18.88
C GLN A 370 10.76 11.62 -17.61
N ASN A 371 9.45 11.33 -17.60
CA ASN A 371 8.53 11.63 -16.51
C ASN A 371 7.95 10.37 -15.88
N GLN A 372 8.69 9.26 -15.97
CA GLN A 372 8.25 7.98 -15.43
C GLN A 372 8.17 8.03 -13.90
N ILE A 373 7.20 7.31 -13.36
CA ILE A 373 7.07 7.01 -11.94
C ILE A 373 8.04 5.85 -11.64
N THR A 374 8.92 6.06 -10.66
CA THR A 374 9.85 5.03 -10.12
C THR A 374 9.70 4.88 -8.61
N LYS A 375 8.64 5.48 -8.05
CA LYS A 375 8.44 5.62 -6.61
C LYS A 375 8.30 4.26 -5.93
N TYR A 376 7.60 3.31 -6.54
CA TYR A 376 7.33 2.02 -5.92
C TYR A 376 8.56 1.10 -5.97
N PHE A 377 9.34 1.15 -7.05
CA PHE A 377 10.66 0.54 -7.11
C PHE A 377 11.58 1.08 -6.00
N LYS A 378 11.71 2.41 -5.89
CA LYS A 378 12.56 3.02 -4.85
C LYS A 378 12.16 2.60 -3.44
N LYS A 379 10.85 2.61 -3.15
CA LYS A 379 10.30 2.12 -1.88
C LYS A 379 10.66 0.65 -1.65
N SER A 380 10.44 -0.22 -2.64
CA SER A 380 10.69 -1.66 -2.52
C SER A 380 12.18 -1.96 -2.35
N LEU A 381 13.04 -1.27 -3.09
CA LEU A 381 14.50 -1.37 -2.99
C LEU A 381 14.99 -0.95 -1.61
N TRP A 382 14.48 0.18 -1.09
CA TRP A 382 14.81 0.66 0.24
C TRP A 382 14.39 -0.33 1.33
N GLN A 383 13.17 -0.87 1.23
CA GLN A 383 12.67 -1.87 2.19
C GLN A 383 13.50 -3.15 2.14
N GLU A 384 13.82 -3.65 0.95
CA GLU A 384 14.64 -4.85 0.76
C GLU A 384 16.05 -4.65 1.32
N PHE A 385 16.64 -3.48 1.09
CA PHE A 385 17.92 -3.09 1.67
C PHE A 385 17.84 -3.13 3.21
N LEU A 386 16.89 -2.43 3.82
CA LEU A 386 16.75 -2.39 5.27
C LEU A 386 16.50 -3.76 5.90
N LEU A 387 15.61 -4.57 5.30
CA LEU A 387 15.28 -5.91 5.81
C LEU A 387 16.51 -6.81 5.93
N ARG A 388 17.50 -6.67 5.05
CA ARG A 388 18.74 -7.44 5.10
C ARG A 388 19.66 -7.04 6.25
N TYR A 389 19.52 -5.83 6.78
CA TYR A 389 20.30 -5.31 7.91
C TYR A 389 19.59 -5.39 9.26
N PHE A 390 18.34 -5.86 9.32
CA PHE A 390 17.70 -6.07 10.62
C PHE A 390 18.15 -7.39 11.24
N SER A 391 18.77 -7.28 12.41
CA SER A 391 18.92 -8.40 13.33
C SER A 391 17.68 -8.53 14.21
N HIS A 392 17.34 -9.77 14.57
CA HIS A 392 16.14 -10.08 15.34
C HIS A 392 16.09 -9.33 16.68
N ASN A 393 17.19 -9.39 17.46
CA ASN A 393 17.28 -8.78 18.77
C ASN A 393 17.07 -7.26 18.71
N GLN A 394 17.74 -6.57 17.78
CA GLN A 394 17.62 -5.10 17.65
C GLN A 394 16.19 -4.67 17.31
N LEU A 395 15.50 -5.42 16.44
CA LEU A 395 14.13 -5.07 16.08
C LEU A 395 13.15 -5.37 17.22
N GLU A 396 13.36 -6.46 17.95
CA GLU A 396 12.56 -6.81 19.13
C GLU A 396 12.70 -5.76 20.24
N ASP A 397 13.92 -5.26 20.48
CA ASP A 397 14.19 -4.20 21.45
C ASP A 397 13.47 -2.89 21.08
N VAL A 398 13.54 -2.48 19.80
CA VAL A 398 12.82 -1.29 19.31
C VAL A 398 11.30 -1.43 19.50
N VAL A 399 10.73 -2.59 19.17
CA VAL A 399 9.29 -2.84 19.35
C VAL A 399 8.92 -2.83 20.84
N SER A 400 9.70 -3.50 21.67
CA SER A 400 9.45 -3.58 23.12
C SER A 400 9.53 -2.20 23.77
N HIS A 401 10.57 -1.42 23.47
CA HIS A 401 10.77 -0.10 24.07
C HIS A 401 9.70 0.91 23.63
N GLU A 402 9.41 0.99 22.33
CA GLU A 402 8.47 2.00 21.81
C GLU A 402 7.01 1.61 22.05
N LEU A 403 6.65 0.32 21.96
CA LEU A 403 5.24 -0.11 21.95
C LEU A 403 4.80 -0.82 23.23
N GLN A 404 5.73 -1.39 24.01
CA GLN A 404 5.44 -2.09 25.26
C GLN A 404 6.48 -1.76 26.36
N PRO A 405 6.64 -0.49 26.77
CA PRO A 405 7.71 -0.07 27.69
C PRO A 405 7.70 -0.82 29.02
N GLN A 406 6.53 -1.30 29.46
CA GLN A 406 6.38 -2.12 30.67
C GLN A 406 7.10 -3.48 30.59
N LEU A 407 7.30 -4.06 29.39
CA LEU A 407 8.09 -5.28 29.21
C LEU A 407 9.58 -5.00 29.08
N ALA A 408 9.97 -3.81 28.61
CA ALA A 408 11.37 -3.42 28.49
C ALA A 408 12.04 -3.30 29.87
N GLU A 409 11.32 -2.73 30.86
CA GLU A 409 11.81 -2.57 32.24
C GLU A 409 12.07 -3.90 32.97
N VAL A 410 11.44 -5.01 32.52
CA VAL A 410 11.61 -6.34 33.12
C VAL A 410 12.88 -7.05 32.62
N ARG A 411 13.45 -6.64 31.47
CA ARG A 411 14.67 -7.25 30.90
C ARG A 411 15.97 -6.59 31.38
N GLU A 412 15.91 -5.37 31.89
CA GLU A 412 17.08 -4.63 32.40
C GLU A 412 17.39 -4.93 33.88
N ASN A 413 16.56 -5.75 34.54
CA ASN A 413 16.77 -6.31 35.88
C ASN A 413 17.05 -7.81 35.79
#